data_AF-A0A510Y1P7-F1
#
_entry.id   AF-A0A510Y1P7-F1
#
_cell.length_a   1.000
_cell.length_b   1.000
_cell.length_c   1.000
_cell.angle_alpha   90.00
_cell.angle_beta   90.00
_cell.angle_gamma   90.00
#
_symmetry.space_group_name_H-M   'P 1'
#
loop_
_entity.id
_entity.type
_entity.pdbx_description
1 polymer ?
#
loop_
_entity_poly.entity_id
_entity_poly.type
_entity_poly.pdbx_seq_one_letter_code
_entity_poly.pdbx_strand_id
1 'polypeptide(L)'
;MPEFRLAEAGVAGKTIAIKAGHSGHEPGAVRDGVYEKELVHDVAVRTKERREQGGTEVILTRSGDSYAELKERARLANEAGADSFVSIHANAASADGSETYCFVTNAEEAVDMKKSSFRNEAANAIYLGLNEYH
;
A
#
# COMPACT_ATOMS: atom_id res chain seq x y z
N MET A 1 -15.27 12.99 -17.44
CA MET A 1 -14.60 12.34 -16.29
C MET A 1 -14.73 13.29 -15.12
N PRO A 2 -15.26 12.88 -13.96
CA PRO A 2 -15.29 13.80 -12.82
C PRO A 2 -13.86 14.01 -12.32
N GLU A 3 -13.45 15.27 -12.16
CA GLU A 3 -12.21 15.60 -11.47
C GLU A 3 -12.38 15.26 -9.98
N PHE A 4 -11.68 14.22 -9.54
CA PHE A 4 -11.59 13.88 -8.12
C PHE A 4 -10.43 14.68 -7.50
N ARG A 5 -10.76 15.66 -6.66
CA ARG A 5 -9.79 16.28 -5.76
C ARG A 5 -9.42 15.27 -4.68
N LEU A 6 -8.13 14.94 -4.57
CA LEU A 6 -7.56 14.47 -3.31
C LEU A 6 -7.93 15.53 -2.26
N ALA A 7 -8.53 15.12 -1.15
CA ALA A 7 -8.81 16.06 -0.06
C ALA A 7 -7.46 16.59 0.47
N GLU A 8 -7.21 17.89 0.23
CA GLU A 8 -5.97 18.64 0.52
C GLU A 8 -5.66 18.81 2.03
N ALA A 9 -5.95 17.84 2.90
CA ALA A 9 -5.70 18.02 4.35
C ALA A 9 -5.34 16.77 5.16
N GLY A 10 -5.41 15.55 4.60
CA GLY A 10 -5.29 14.34 5.43
C GLY A 10 -3.86 13.89 5.77
N VAL A 11 -2.92 14.04 4.83
CA VAL A 11 -1.63 13.31 4.87
C VAL A 11 -0.41 14.10 4.39
N ALA A 12 -0.56 15.38 4.07
CA ALA A 12 0.59 16.23 3.74
C ALA A 12 1.49 16.40 4.98
N GLY A 13 2.81 16.26 4.81
CA GLY A 13 3.77 16.28 5.91
C GLY A 13 3.81 15.02 6.76
N LYS A 14 3.13 13.94 6.33
CA LYS A 14 3.20 12.61 6.94
C LYS A 14 4.17 11.71 6.20
N THR A 15 4.72 10.72 6.90
CA THR A 15 5.59 9.70 6.33
C THR A 15 4.85 8.36 6.28
N ILE A 16 4.71 7.77 5.10
CA ILE A 16 4.04 6.47 4.88
C ILE A 16 5.07 5.45 4.43
N ALA A 17 5.15 4.32 5.14
CA ALA A 17 5.90 3.16 4.69
C ALA A 17 4.99 2.23 3.86
N ILE A 18 5.37 1.94 2.62
CA ILE A 18 4.67 1.01 1.73
C ILE A 18 5.49 -0.27 1.57
N LYS A 19 4.88 -1.39 1.95
CA LYS A 19 5.38 -2.74 1.66
C LYS A 19 4.68 -3.29 0.42
N ALA A 20 5.41 -3.41 -0.68
CA ALA A 20 5.02 -4.32 -1.75
C ALA A 20 5.22 -5.77 -1.27
N GLY A 21 4.13 -6.54 -1.26
CA GLY A 21 4.12 -7.96 -0.92
C GLY A 21 5.12 -8.78 -1.73
N HIS A 22 5.57 -9.89 -1.12
CA HIS A 22 6.49 -10.85 -1.75
C HIS A 22 7.81 -10.22 -2.25
N SER A 23 8.68 -11.05 -2.83
CA SER A 23 9.97 -10.69 -3.43
C SER A 23 10.83 -11.93 -3.67
N GLY A 24 11.76 -11.86 -4.62
CA GLY A 24 12.79 -12.88 -4.83
C GLY A 24 12.17 -14.22 -5.18
N HIS A 25 12.47 -15.24 -4.37
CA HIS A 25 11.96 -16.59 -4.57
C HIS A 25 10.48 -16.75 -4.15
N GLU A 26 9.85 -15.73 -3.56
CA GLU A 26 8.42 -15.73 -3.26
C GLU A 26 7.69 -14.98 -4.37
N PRO A 27 7.05 -15.66 -5.34
CA PRO A 27 6.31 -15.00 -6.42
C PRO A 27 4.99 -14.39 -5.96
N GLY A 28 4.42 -14.89 -4.85
CA GLY A 28 3.01 -14.66 -4.50
C GLY A 28 2.07 -15.43 -5.44
N ALA A 29 0.86 -14.95 -5.61
CA ALA A 29 -0.08 -15.48 -6.60
C ALA A 29 0.47 -15.33 -8.03
N VAL A 30 0.20 -16.32 -8.89
CA VAL A 30 0.59 -16.31 -10.31
C VAL A 30 -0.62 -16.64 -11.16
N ARG A 31 -0.92 -15.79 -12.14
CA ARG A 31 -2.01 -16.01 -13.10
C ARG A 31 -1.61 -15.46 -14.46
N ASP A 32 -1.75 -16.27 -15.50
CA ASP A 32 -1.51 -15.88 -16.90
C ASP A 32 -0.12 -15.22 -17.13
N GLY A 33 0.90 -15.67 -16.39
CA GLY A 33 2.26 -15.14 -16.48
C GLY A 33 2.50 -13.84 -15.69
N VAL A 34 1.49 -13.31 -15.01
CA VAL A 34 1.61 -12.18 -14.09
C VAL A 34 1.93 -12.69 -12.69
N TYR A 35 3.03 -12.20 -12.11
CA TYR A 35 3.45 -12.51 -10.76
C TYR A 35 2.97 -11.41 -9.81
N GLU A 36 2.33 -11.79 -8.70
CA GLU A 36 1.88 -10.84 -7.68
C GLU A 36 3.00 -9.90 -7.26
N LYS A 37 4.20 -10.42 -6.97
CA LYS A 37 5.35 -9.62 -6.55
C LYS A 37 5.71 -8.48 -7.53
N GLU A 38 5.50 -8.68 -8.83
CA GLU A 38 5.80 -7.70 -9.87
C GLU A 38 4.69 -6.65 -9.93
N LEU A 39 3.44 -7.13 -10.01
CA LEU A 39 2.25 -6.28 -10.01
C LEU A 39 2.21 -5.35 -8.78
N VAL A 40 2.38 -5.89 -7.58
CA VAL A 40 2.28 -5.09 -6.35
C VAL A 40 3.49 -4.15 -6.17
N HIS A 41 4.63 -4.45 -6.81
CA HIS A 41 5.75 -3.51 -6.83
C HIS A 41 5.44 -2.30 -7.67
N ASP A 42 4.94 -2.52 -8.88
CA ASP A 42 4.58 -1.45 -9.81
C ASP A 42 3.51 -0.53 -9.21
N VAL A 43 2.46 -1.12 -8.63
CA VAL A 43 1.41 -0.37 -7.91
C VAL A 43 2.00 0.43 -6.74
N ALA A 44 2.95 -0.13 -5.98
CA ALA A 44 3.59 0.58 -4.87
C ALA A 44 4.39 1.80 -5.34
N VAL A 45 5.13 1.68 -6.46
CA VAL A 45 5.89 2.78 -7.06
C VAL A 45 4.97 3.91 -7.53
N ARG A 46 3.91 3.59 -8.27
CA ARG A 46 2.92 4.59 -8.71
C ARG A 46 2.19 5.25 -7.53
N THR A 47 1.89 4.46 -6.49
CA THR A 47 1.29 5.00 -5.26
C THR A 47 2.22 6.00 -4.58
N LYS A 48 3.52 5.70 -4.52
CA LYS A 48 4.55 6.62 -4.01
C LYS A 48 4.55 7.93 -4.80
N GLU A 49 4.66 7.87 -6.12
CA GLU A 49 4.72 9.07 -6.98
C GLU A 49 3.50 9.98 -6.77
N ARG A 50 2.29 9.41 -6.75
CA ARG A 50 1.05 10.16 -6.53
C ARG A 50 0.98 10.80 -5.15
N ARG A 51 1.48 10.12 -4.12
CA ARG A 51 1.44 10.61 -2.74
C ARG A 51 2.49 11.68 -2.48
N GLU A 52 3.67 11.55 -3.09
CA GLU A 52 4.72 12.57 -3.04
C GLU A 52 4.30 13.85 -3.74
N GLN A 53 3.54 13.77 -4.84
CA GLN A 53 2.91 14.95 -5.46
C GLN A 53 1.93 15.67 -4.52
N GLY A 54 1.32 14.95 -3.57
CA GLY A 54 0.43 15.50 -2.54
C GLY A 54 1.12 15.93 -1.25
N GLY A 55 2.47 15.97 -1.22
CA GLY A 55 3.24 16.43 -0.06
C GLY A 55 3.42 15.39 1.06
N THR A 56 3.17 14.10 0.79
CA THR A 56 3.45 12.99 1.71
C THR A 56 4.83 12.39 1.41
N GLU A 57 5.63 12.12 2.43
CA GLU A 57 6.87 11.34 2.25
C GLU A 57 6.54 9.86 2.17
N VAL A 58 7.07 9.14 1.17
CA VAL A 58 6.79 7.71 1.01
C VAL A 58 8.07 6.87 0.97
N ILE A 59 8.11 5.84 1.82
CA ILE A 59 9.24 4.93 1.95
C ILE A 59 8.80 3.55 1.47
N LEU A 60 9.46 3.03 0.42
CA LEU A 60 9.23 1.66 -0.01
C LEU A 60 10.11 0.71 0.82
N THR A 61 9.54 -0.38 1.33
CA THR A 61 10.33 -1.38 2.08
C THR A 61 11.25 -2.22 1.20
N ARG A 62 11.20 -2.02 -0.13
CA ARG A 62 12.13 -2.58 -1.12
C ARG A 62 12.18 -1.71 -2.37
N SER A 63 13.35 -1.67 -3.01
CA SER A 63 13.60 -0.98 -4.29
C SER A 63 13.79 -1.94 -5.47
N GLY A 64 13.79 -3.25 -5.21
CA GLY A 64 13.96 -4.29 -6.23
C GLY A 64 13.35 -5.61 -5.79
N ASP A 65 13.79 -6.70 -6.42
CA ASP A 65 13.22 -8.05 -6.22
C ASP A 65 14.06 -8.94 -5.27
N SER A 66 14.87 -8.35 -4.39
CA SER A 66 15.58 -9.12 -3.38
C SER A 66 14.64 -9.58 -2.27
N TYR A 67 14.75 -10.84 -1.86
CA TYR A 67 14.02 -11.36 -0.70
C TYR A 67 14.36 -10.56 0.57
N ALA A 68 13.35 -10.19 1.34
CA ALA A 68 13.48 -9.53 2.63
C ALA A 68 12.42 -10.04 3.60
N GLU A 69 12.86 -10.42 4.81
CA GLU A 69 11.99 -10.95 5.86
C GLU A 69 10.93 -9.93 6.32
N LEU A 70 9.78 -10.41 6.76
CA LEU A 70 8.68 -9.56 7.26
C LEU A 70 9.13 -8.64 8.40
N LYS A 71 9.97 -9.15 9.31
CA LYS A 71 10.49 -8.37 10.45
C LYS A 71 11.37 -7.21 10.00
N GLU A 72 12.18 -7.43 8.97
CA GLU A 72 13.05 -6.38 8.43
C GLU A 72 12.24 -5.25 7.79
N ARG A 73 11.17 -5.59 7.07
CA ARG A 73 10.27 -4.60 6.46
C ARG A 73 9.56 -3.75 7.50
N ALA A 74 9.12 -4.36 8.61
CA ALA A 74 8.55 -3.63 9.74
C ALA A 74 9.61 -2.75 10.45
N ARG A 75 10.85 -3.26 10.60
CA ARG A 75 11.96 -2.50 11.19
C ARG A 75 12.24 -1.22 10.40
N LEU A 76 12.35 -1.31 9.07
CA LEU A 76 12.57 -0.15 8.20
C LEU A 76 11.50 0.93 8.38
N ALA A 77 10.22 0.54 8.48
CA ALA A 77 9.13 1.47 8.71
C ALA A 77 9.22 2.17 10.08
N ASN A 78 9.54 1.40 11.13
CA ASN A 78 9.69 1.93 12.49
C ASN A 78 10.90 2.88 12.60
N GLU A 79 12.03 2.51 12.00
CA GLU A 79 13.26 3.33 12.03
C GLU A 79 13.11 4.64 11.25
N ALA A 80 12.30 4.61 10.20
CA ALA A 80 11.94 5.83 9.47
C ALA A 80 10.94 6.72 10.21
N GLY A 81 10.38 6.28 11.34
CA GLY A 81 9.35 7.02 12.06
C GLY A 81 8.06 7.18 11.25
N ALA A 82 7.72 6.20 10.41
CA ALA A 82 6.54 6.28 9.56
C ALA A 82 5.26 6.43 10.41
N ASP A 83 4.42 7.42 10.07
CA ASP A 83 3.09 7.62 10.66
C ASP A 83 2.14 6.46 10.35
N SER A 84 2.42 5.70 9.29
CA SER A 84 1.59 4.56 8.87
C SER A 84 2.36 3.55 8.04
N PHE A 85 1.91 2.29 8.11
CA PHE A 85 2.43 1.16 7.33
C PHE A 85 1.33 0.56 6.46
N VAL A 86 1.56 0.48 5.16
CA VAL A 86 0.60 -0.03 4.17
C VAL A 86 1.22 -1.19 3.41
N SER A 87 0.61 -2.38 3.51
CA SER A 87 1.04 -3.54 2.72
C SER A 87 0.11 -3.74 1.53
N ILE A 88 0.67 -3.86 0.33
CA ILE A 88 -0.07 -4.08 -0.92
C ILE A 88 0.12 -5.53 -1.35
N HIS A 89 -0.99 -6.21 -1.64
CA HIS A 89 -1.09 -7.61 -2.06
C HIS A 89 -2.15 -7.74 -3.17
N ALA A 90 -2.06 -8.81 -3.96
CA ALA A 90 -3.07 -9.16 -4.96
C ALA A 90 -3.58 -10.57 -4.69
N ASN A 91 -4.81 -10.67 -4.24
CA ASN A 91 -5.43 -11.96 -3.90
C ASN A 91 -5.64 -12.85 -5.12
N ALA A 92 -5.68 -14.16 -4.87
CA ALA A 92 -6.15 -15.16 -5.81
C ALA A 92 -7.41 -15.82 -5.27
N ALA A 93 -8.57 -15.48 -5.83
CA ALA A 93 -9.87 -16.03 -5.48
C ALA A 93 -10.78 -16.14 -6.72
N SER A 94 -11.91 -16.82 -6.59
CA SER A 94 -12.96 -16.86 -7.62
C SER A 94 -13.81 -15.59 -7.70
N ALA A 95 -13.69 -14.71 -6.71
CA ALA A 95 -14.39 -13.43 -6.64
C ALA A 95 -13.45 -12.29 -7.05
N ASP A 96 -14.01 -11.30 -7.74
CA ASP A 96 -13.31 -10.08 -8.14
C ASP A 96 -13.65 -8.93 -7.17
N GLY A 97 -12.65 -8.14 -6.80
CA GLY A 97 -12.84 -6.98 -5.94
C GLY A 97 -11.55 -6.52 -5.25
N SER A 98 -11.67 -5.45 -4.47
CA SER A 98 -10.61 -4.94 -3.61
C SER A 98 -11.01 -5.10 -2.14
N GLU A 99 -10.06 -5.47 -1.29
CA GLU A 99 -10.25 -5.53 0.15
C GLU A 99 -9.15 -4.80 0.91
N THR A 100 -9.42 -4.42 2.15
CA THR A 100 -8.46 -3.72 3.01
C THR A 100 -8.57 -4.29 4.42
N TYR A 101 -7.45 -4.79 4.93
CA TYR A 101 -7.34 -5.24 6.31
C TYR A 101 -6.66 -4.18 7.16
N CYS A 102 -7.14 -4.02 8.39
CA CYS A 102 -6.50 -3.23 9.41
C CYS A 102 -6.30 -4.10 10.64
N PHE A 103 -5.08 -4.13 11.16
CA PHE A 103 -4.81 -4.75 12.45
C PHE A 103 -5.31 -3.80 13.55
N VAL A 104 -6.12 -4.33 14.47
CA VAL A 104 -6.65 -3.60 15.62
C VAL A 104 -6.61 -4.50 16.85
N THR A 105 -6.33 -3.93 18.02
CA THR A 105 -6.16 -4.66 19.27
C THR A 105 -7.43 -4.76 20.10
N ASN A 106 -8.43 -3.90 19.82
CA ASN A 106 -9.69 -3.84 20.55
C ASN A 106 -10.84 -3.28 19.69
N ALA A 107 -12.06 -3.35 20.22
CA ALA A 107 -13.27 -2.96 19.50
C ALA A 107 -13.41 -1.44 19.27
N GLU A 108 -12.87 -0.62 20.18
CA GLU A 108 -12.88 0.84 20.05
C GLU A 108 -11.97 1.27 18.90
N GLU A 109 -10.75 0.72 18.86
CA GLU A 109 -9.81 0.91 17.75
C GLU A 109 -10.40 0.46 16.41
N ALA A 110 -11.17 -0.64 16.40
CA ALA A 110 -11.88 -1.09 15.20
C ALA A 110 -12.93 -0.06 14.71
N VAL A 111 -13.61 0.63 15.62
CA VAL A 111 -14.59 1.67 15.28
C VAL A 111 -13.90 2.94 14.78
N ASP A 112 -12.77 3.31 15.38
CA ASP A 112 -12.00 4.48 14.95
C ASP A 112 -11.37 4.24 13.58
N MET A 113 -10.80 3.05 13.37
CA MET A 113 -10.24 2.66 12.08
C MET A 113 -11.31 2.69 10.98
N LYS A 114 -12.57 2.31 11.27
CA LYS A 114 -13.70 2.41 10.33
C LYS A 114 -13.92 3.83 9.80
N LYS A 115 -13.58 4.87 10.58
CA LYS A 115 -13.78 6.28 10.24
C LYS A 115 -12.51 6.98 9.75
N SER A 116 -11.35 6.31 9.80
CA SER A 116 -10.06 6.88 9.43
C SER A 116 -10.05 7.41 7.99
N SER A 117 -9.90 8.72 7.82
CA SER A 117 -9.70 9.38 6.52
C SER A 117 -8.42 8.89 5.85
N PHE A 118 -7.35 8.70 6.63
CA PHE A 118 -6.09 8.14 6.18
C PHE A 118 -6.28 6.79 5.49
N ARG A 119 -7.00 5.85 6.12
CA ARG A 119 -7.24 4.53 5.53
C ARG A 119 -7.95 4.65 4.19
N ASN A 120 -8.99 5.50 4.11
CA ASN A 120 -9.76 5.69 2.89
C ASN A 120 -8.90 6.29 1.76
N GLU A 121 -8.03 7.26 2.10
CA GLU A 121 -7.12 7.87 1.15
C GLU A 121 -6.06 6.87 0.65
N ALA A 122 -5.45 6.10 1.54
CA ALA A 122 -4.48 5.07 1.18
C ALA A 122 -5.11 4.02 0.24
N ALA A 123 -6.29 3.50 0.59
CA ALA A 123 -7.03 2.55 -0.25
C ALA A 123 -7.35 3.14 -1.64
N ASN A 124 -7.75 4.41 -1.69
CA ASN A 124 -8.02 5.09 -2.96
C ASN A 124 -6.78 5.27 -3.84
N ALA A 125 -5.62 5.62 -3.25
CA ALA A 125 -4.40 5.75 -4.04
C ALA A 125 -3.91 4.41 -4.61
N ILE A 126 -4.08 3.32 -3.86
CA ILE A 126 -3.80 1.96 -4.36
C ILE A 126 -4.74 1.63 -5.52
N TYR A 127 -6.04 1.90 -5.38
CA TYR A 127 -7.02 1.69 -6.44
C TYR A 127 -6.69 2.47 -7.71
N LEU A 128 -6.27 3.72 -7.58
CA LEU A 128 -5.83 4.55 -8.72
C LEU A 128 -4.52 4.05 -9.34
N GLY A 129 -3.59 3.54 -8.54
CA GLY A 129 -2.37 2.90 -9.03
C GLY A 129 -2.66 1.63 -9.83
N LEU A 130 -3.62 0.81 -9.36
CA LEU A 130 -4.08 -0.39 -10.06
C LEU A 130 -4.70 -0.07 -11.43
N ASN A 131 -5.54 0.96 -11.51
CA ASN A 131 -6.24 1.32 -12.76
C ASN A 131 -5.31 1.85 -13.87
N GLU A 132 -4.07 2.23 -13.55
CA GLU A 132 -3.07 2.67 -14.54
C GLU A 132 -2.14 1.55 -14.98
N TYR A 133 -2.24 0.36 -14.39
CA TYR A 133 -1.51 -0.83 -14.82
C TYR A 133 -2.07 -1.28 -16.18
N HIS A 134 -1.38 -0.95 -17.26
CA HIS A 134 -1.68 -1.31 -18.64
C HIS A 134 -0.50 -2.03 -19.27
#